data_AF-A0A8J5GFJ8-F1
#
_entry.id   AF-A0A8J5GFJ8-F1
#
_cell.length_a   1.000
_cell.length_b   1.000
_cell.length_c   1.000
_cell.angle_alpha   90.00
_cell.angle_beta   90.00
_cell.angle_gamma   90.00
#
_symmetry.space_group_name_H-M   'P 1'
#
loop_
_entity.id
_entity.type
_entity.pdbx_description
1 polymer ?
#
loop_
_entity_poly.entity_id
_entity_poly.type
_entity_poly.pdbx_seq_one_letter_code
_entity_poly.pdbx_strand_id
1 'polypeptide(L)'
;MLSVASPGLAAPPRCNAPSPAAALEVVSPLPDSAAGEVVSTSIVSPKECASSLGPSSSLPPLIQSSKIKPLLKTLVRFGDRATSDVVVRIRTHEGRDNWFYCHSGILIDKSKYFAERLSDDWPTCQILDSRYCVEVYCEEFEFNSYVVALRLLYAKEPQTRYGVRNTIDILQVAVRLGCHQLSQYCIDYLESVPWEEADEEQILKIIPHLGSQYEEILARLQPVNPISVISIFMSTLRFATSSLPQSVRDMKSSAQDQLEYMLTEDDDAPMLTLDNQDIKLAVKNCVSDLLSRFNCHLESILYESQEIVTKINMENRLQPFLTDISWICQILNKMEMMKHLAHYWLEASRNIVKVTEKMDAEAADLLEIKLKVIEVTSKVLDSVVFGHVIVPTATRLLMVNVWLPFMQRARPLFEQPNSDHEEGSTLKIDCEIWLGLESAFVSIILTLPSDNQAEILAEWLKSEHARYPDLTEALETWCYRSKVAKKRLSLFGAIGNGKSS
;
A
#
# COMPACT_ATOMS: atom_id res chain seq x y z
N MET A 1 -25.23 -11.45 -54.87
CA MET A 1 -26.43 -11.12 -54.08
C MET A 1 -26.98 -12.41 -53.49
N LEU A 2 -26.54 -12.77 -52.29
CA LEU A 2 -27.11 -13.87 -51.53
C LEU A 2 -27.19 -13.44 -50.06
N SER A 3 -28.39 -13.60 -49.53
CA SER A 3 -28.93 -13.02 -48.31
C SER A 3 -28.33 -13.64 -47.06
N VAL A 4 -27.89 -12.80 -46.13
CA VAL A 4 -27.51 -13.18 -44.76
C VAL A 4 -28.79 -13.42 -43.96
N ALA A 5 -28.90 -14.60 -43.35
CA ALA A 5 -29.93 -14.92 -42.37
C ALA A 5 -29.33 -14.85 -40.96
N SER A 6 -29.88 -14.00 -40.12
CA SER A 6 -29.59 -13.94 -38.68
C SER A 6 -30.40 -15.00 -37.93
N PRO A 7 -29.82 -15.71 -36.94
CA PRO A 7 -30.58 -16.33 -35.86
C PRO A 7 -30.50 -15.49 -34.57
N GLY A 8 -31.58 -15.58 -33.79
CA GLY A 8 -31.91 -14.70 -32.69
C GLY A 8 -31.04 -14.79 -31.43
N LEU A 9 -31.08 -13.68 -30.70
CA LEU A 9 -30.60 -13.49 -29.33
C LEU A 9 -31.23 -14.52 -28.38
N ALA A 10 -30.41 -15.29 -27.68
CA ALA A 10 -30.79 -16.06 -26.50
C ALA A 10 -30.49 -15.24 -25.24
N ALA A 11 -31.49 -15.09 -24.36
CA ALA A 11 -31.37 -14.41 -23.07
C ALA A 11 -30.60 -15.28 -22.04
N PRO A 12 -29.84 -14.66 -21.12
CA PRO A 12 -29.11 -15.40 -20.08
C PRO A 12 -30.05 -15.91 -18.95
N PRO A 13 -29.67 -17.00 -18.27
CA PRO A 13 -30.49 -17.61 -17.22
C PRO A 13 -30.53 -16.77 -15.94
N ARG A 14 -31.71 -16.72 -15.31
CA ARG A 14 -31.98 -16.08 -14.02
C ARG A 14 -31.35 -16.90 -12.88
N CYS A 15 -30.43 -16.31 -12.13
CA CYS A 15 -30.00 -16.83 -10.83
C CYS A 15 -31.06 -16.47 -9.77
N ASN A 16 -31.63 -17.50 -9.14
CA ASN A 16 -32.53 -17.37 -8.00
C ASN A 16 -31.71 -17.07 -6.73
N ALA A 17 -31.94 -15.92 -6.10
CA ALA A 17 -31.42 -15.60 -4.77
C ALA A 17 -32.37 -16.15 -3.69
N PRO A 18 -31.84 -16.76 -2.60
CA PRO A 18 -32.65 -17.10 -1.43
C PRO A 18 -32.87 -15.88 -0.52
N SER A 19 -34.10 -15.78 -0.01
CA SER A 19 -34.62 -14.75 0.90
C SER A 19 -34.04 -14.88 2.33
N PRO A 20 -33.73 -13.79 3.05
CA PRO A 20 -33.35 -13.87 4.45
C PRO A 20 -34.55 -13.57 5.36
N ALA A 21 -35.02 -14.59 6.08
CA ALA A 21 -35.92 -14.43 7.21
C ALA A 21 -35.48 -15.33 8.37
N ALA A 22 -35.39 -14.71 9.55
CA ALA A 22 -35.36 -15.28 10.90
C ALA A 22 -34.12 -16.08 11.35
N ALA A 23 -33.30 -15.45 12.20
CA ALA A 23 -32.72 -16.08 13.39
C ALA A 23 -32.30 -15.00 14.41
N LEU A 24 -33.15 -14.80 15.41
CA LEU A 24 -32.78 -14.21 16.70
C LEU A 24 -32.13 -15.33 17.52
N GLU A 25 -30.82 -15.27 17.76
CA GLU A 25 -30.18 -16.08 18.79
C GLU A 25 -29.47 -15.21 19.83
N VAL A 26 -29.76 -15.58 21.07
CA VAL A 26 -29.35 -14.96 22.33
C VAL A 26 -27.94 -15.43 22.66
N VAL A 27 -26.97 -14.52 22.68
CA VAL A 27 -25.62 -14.82 23.19
C VAL A 27 -25.62 -14.72 24.71
N SER A 28 -25.39 -15.87 25.36
CA SER A 28 -25.03 -15.97 26.79
C SER A 28 -23.50 -15.93 26.94
N PRO A 29 -22.96 -15.48 28.09
CA PRO A 29 -21.51 -15.33 28.29
C PRO A 29 -20.83 -16.66 28.63
N LEU A 30 -19.62 -16.88 28.09
CA LEU A 30 -18.74 -18.00 28.44
C LEU A 30 -18.03 -17.80 29.80
N PRO A 31 -17.61 -18.88 30.47
CA PRO A 31 -17.16 -18.87 31.86
C PRO A 31 -15.65 -18.64 32.05
N ASP A 32 -15.31 -18.16 33.25
CA ASP A 32 -13.96 -18.03 33.80
C ASP A 32 -13.20 -19.36 33.86
N SER A 33 -11.89 -19.31 33.55
CA SER A 33 -10.96 -20.38 33.90
C SER A 33 -9.58 -19.85 34.33
N ALA A 34 -9.32 -20.07 35.61
CA ALA A 34 -8.09 -20.56 36.24
C ALA A 34 -6.72 -19.93 35.93
N ALA A 35 -6.20 -19.33 37.01
CA ALA A 35 -4.81 -19.28 37.50
C ALA A 35 -3.75 -20.17 36.83
N GLY A 36 -2.58 -19.56 36.57
CA GLY A 36 -1.30 -20.23 36.29
C GLY A 36 -0.11 -19.28 36.51
N GLU A 37 0.64 -19.55 37.59
CA GLU A 37 2.06 -19.29 37.87
C GLU A 37 2.80 -18.09 37.26
N VAL A 38 3.24 -17.17 38.12
CA VAL A 38 4.39 -16.28 37.86
C VAL A 38 5.55 -16.68 38.78
N VAL A 39 6.62 -17.17 38.16
CA VAL A 39 7.90 -17.50 38.78
C VAL A 39 8.61 -16.22 39.22
N SER A 40 9.03 -16.19 40.49
CA SER A 40 9.85 -15.14 41.09
C SER A 40 11.34 -15.43 40.90
N THR A 41 12.11 -14.43 40.48
CA THR A 41 13.57 -14.40 40.67
C THR A 41 13.96 -13.11 41.39
N SER A 42 14.44 -13.30 42.62
CA SER A 42 15.05 -12.32 43.51
C SER A 42 16.38 -11.79 42.95
N ILE A 43 16.78 -10.57 43.36
CA ILE A 43 18.17 -10.23 43.74
C ILE A 43 18.19 -8.88 44.53
N VAL A 44 18.51 -9.00 45.82
CA VAL A 44 19.47 -8.21 46.64
C VAL A 44 19.18 -6.73 47.00
N SER A 45 18.88 -6.50 48.28
CA SER A 45 19.16 -5.26 49.05
C SER A 45 20.65 -5.12 49.42
N PRO A 46 21.12 -3.96 49.92
CA PRO A 46 21.51 -3.97 51.34
C PRO A 46 21.33 -2.66 52.14
N LYS A 47 21.04 -2.88 53.45
CA LYS A 47 21.56 -2.22 54.69
C LYS A 47 21.15 -0.78 55.02
N GLU A 48 20.36 -0.57 56.08
CA GLU A 48 20.69 -0.46 57.54
C GLU A 48 21.03 0.98 57.98
N CYS A 49 20.22 1.54 58.88
CA CYS A 49 20.69 2.13 60.15
C CYS A 49 19.51 2.46 61.08
N ALA A 50 19.78 2.31 62.38
CA ALA A 50 18.84 2.12 63.48
C ALA A 50 18.54 3.40 64.30
N SER A 51 17.76 3.19 65.37
CA SER A 51 17.56 3.98 66.62
C SER A 51 16.44 5.04 66.60
N SER A 52 15.60 5.24 67.63
CA SER A 52 15.36 4.57 68.93
C SER A 52 14.21 5.28 69.70
N LEU A 53 13.58 4.54 70.64
CA LEU A 53 13.01 4.97 71.94
C LEU A 53 11.64 5.69 72.06
N GLY A 54 10.66 4.97 72.64
CA GLY A 54 10.02 5.36 73.92
C GLY A 54 8.52 5.76 73.93
N PRO A 55 7.77 5.54 75.04
CA PRO A 55 6.38 5.01 74.98
C PRO A 55 5.27 5.80 75.73
N SER A 56 4.03 5.27 75.61
CA SER A 56 2.81 5.48 76.45
C SER A 56 2.02 6.79 76.21
N SER A 57 0.67 6.84 76.20
CA SER A 57 -0.31 6.21 77.10
C SER A 57 -1.77 6.40 76.61
N SER A 58 -2.66 5.51 77.08
CA SER A 58 -4.11 5.67 77.39
C SER A 58 -5.19 5.88 76.28
N LEU A 59 -6.06 4.87 76.16
CA LEU A 59 -7.54 4.93 75.92
C LEU A 59 -8.28 5.07 77.29
N PRO A 60 -9.63 5.18 77.45
CA PRO A 60 -10.81 5.29 76.53
C PRO A 60 -11.79 6.45 77.01
N PRO A 61 -13.12 6.59 76.70
CA PRO A 61 -14.07 5.62 76.13
C PRO A 61 -15.15 6.07 75.12
N LEU A 62 -15.84 5.04 74.64
CA LEU A 62 -17.06 5.02 73.85
C LEU A 62 -18.15 5.96 74.39
N ILE A 63 -18.76 6.71 73.48
CA ILE A 63 -20.20 7.01 73.53
C ILE A 63 -20.84 6.30 72.35
N GLN A 64 -21.75 5.39 72.68
CA GLN A 64 -22.61 4.68 71.74
C GLN A 64 -23.85 5.52 71.44
N SER A 65 -24.33 5.37 70.21
CA SER A 65 -25.69 5.62 69.71
C SER A 65 -26.02 7.03 69.20
N SER A 66 -26.13 7.13 67.87
CA SER A 66 -27.45 7.25 67.24
C SER A 66 -27.32 7.08 65.72
N LYS A 67 -28.33 6.42 65.15
CA LYS A 67 -28.46 6.03 63.75
C LYS A 67 -28.27 7.24 62.81
N ILE A 68 -27.28 7.17 61.92
CA ILE A 68 -27.35 7.88 60.64
C ILE A 68 -27.49 6.80 59.58
N LYS A 69 -28.71 6.62 59.06
CA LYS A 69 -28.91 5.93 57.78
C LYS A 69 -28.06 6.68 56.75
N PRO A 70 -27.19 6.01 55.98
CA PRO A 70 -26.66 6.66 54.79
C PRO A 70 -27.86 6.87 53.87
N LEU A 71 -28.15 8.14 53.56
CA LEU A 71 -29.01 8.50 52.45
C LEU A 71 -28.35 7.89 51.20
N LEU A 72 -28.88 6.76 50.74
CA LEU A 72 -28.54 6.19 49.45
C LEU A 72 -28.72 7.33 48.44
N LYS A 73 -27.62 7.86 47.87
CA LYS A 73 -27.69 8.64 46.63
C LYS A 73 -28.33 7.71 45.60
N THR A 74 -29.63 7.88 45.38
CA THR A 74 -30.39 7.13 44.39
C THR A 74 -29.65 7.26 43.07
N LEU A 75 -29.30 6.14 42.46
CA LEU A 75 -28.59 6.14 41.19
C LEU A 75 -29.56 6.63 40.13
N VAL A 76 -29.48 7.91 39.78
CA VAL A 76 -30.35 8.54 38.78
C VAL A 76 -30.12 7.86 37.43
N ARG A 77 -31.19 7.40 36.79
CA ARG A 77 -31.16 6.67 35.51
C ARG A 77 -32.09 7.31 34.50
N PHE A 78 -31.66 7.32 33.24
CA PHE A 78 -32.49 7.77 32.13
C PHE A 78 -33.77 6.90 32.03
N GLY A 79 -34.93 7.54 31.90
CA GLY A 79 -36.23 6.86 31.80
C GLY A 79 -36.86 6.43 33.12
N ASP A 80 -36.27 6.75 34.28
CA ASP A 80 -36.87 6.42 35.59
C ASP A 80 -38.03 7.37 35.94
N ARG A 81 -39.26 6.92 35.66
CA ARG A 81 -40.49 7.68 35.93
C ARG A 81 -40.69 8.02 37.41
N ALA A 82 -40.14 7.24 38.34
CA ALA A 82 -40.36 7.47 39.77
C ALA A 82 -39.57 8.69 40.31
N THR A 83 -38.44 9.02 39.67
CA THR A 83 -37.51 10.05 40.12
C THR A 83 -37.39 11.24 39.17
N SER A 84 -37.89 11.10 37.94
CA SER A 84 -37.88 12.15 36.91
C SER A 84 -38.85 13.29 37.22
N ASP A 85 -38.40 14.52 37.00
CA ASP A 85 -39.14 15.77 37.21
C ASP A 85 -39.44 16.51 35.89
N VAL A 86 -38.91 16.03 34.75
CA VAL A 86 -39.13 16.62 33.42
C VAL A 86 -39.35 15.53 32.36
N VAL A 87 -40.19 15.81 31.38
CA VAL A 87 -40.42 14.96 30.20
C VAL A 87 -39.82 15.64 28.98
N VAL A 88 -38.93 14.95 28.26
CA VAL A 88 -38.44 15.39 26.95
C VAL A 88 -39.25 14.67 25.88
N ARG A 89 -39.93 15.44 25.03
CA ARG A 89 -40.74 14.94 23.91
C ARG A 89 -39.99 15.19 22.60
N ILE A 90 -39.49 14.12 21.98
CA ILE A 90 -38.84 14.22 20.66
C ILE A 90 -39.90 13.96 19.59
N ARG A 91 -40.05 14.90 18.66
CA ARG A 91 -40.98 14.81 17.53
C ARG A 91 -40.28 14.92 16.19
N THR A 92 -40.77 14.18 15.22
CA THR A 92 -40.34 14.29 13.82
C THR A 92 -41.47 14.82 12.95
N HIS A 93 -41.11 15.40 11.81
CA HIS A 93 -42.08 15.94 10.85
C HIS A 93 -42.95 14.82 10.23
N GLU A 94 -42.45 13.59 10.22
CA GLU A 94 -43.15 12.37 9.74
C GLU A 94 -44.16 11.82 10.77
N GLY A 95 -44.27 12.44 11.94
CA GLY A 95 -45.28 12.11 12.95
C GLY A 95 -44.81 11.15 14.04
N ARG A 96 -43.52 10.79 14.09
CA ARG A 96 -42.95 10.06 15.24
C ARG A 96 -42.95 10.98 16.46
N ASP A 97 -43.40 10.46 17.60
CA ASP A 97 -43.56 11.24 18.82
C ASP A 97 -43.31 10.36 20.06
N ASN A 98 -42.19 10.59 20.73
CA ASN A 98 -41.75 9.77 21.86
C ASN A 98 -41.44 10.64 23.10
N TRP A 99 -41.89 10.17 24.26
CA TRP A 99 -41.66 10.81 25.56
C TRP A 99 -40.56 10.10 26.35
N PHE A 100 -39.63 10.87 26.89
CA PHE A 100 -38.52 10.39 27.70
C PHE A 100 -38.52 11.07 29.07
N TYR A 101 -38.62 10.28 30.12
CA TYR A 101 -38.57 10.75 31.51
C TYR A 101 -37.12 11.07 31.89
N CYS A 102 -36.87 12.33 32.22
CA CYS A 102 -35.56 12.90 32.48
C CYS A 102 -35.55 13.71 33.79
N HIS A 103 -34.37 14.22 34.13
CA HIS A 103 -34.04 14.92 35.37
C HIS A 103 -33.50 16.29 34.99
N SER A 104 -34.23 17.35 35.35
CA SER A 104 -33.95 18.74 34.97
C SER A 104 -32.53 19.14 35.34
N GLY A 105 -32.08 18.78 36.55
CA GLY A 105 -30.72 19.08 37.03
C GLY A 105 -29.61 18.52 36.14
N ILE A 106 -29.77 17.34 35.54
CA ILE A 106 -28.78 16.76 34.62
C ILE A 106 -28.84 17.45 33.25
N LEU A 107 -30.05 17.70 32.75
CA LEU A 107 -30.23 18.34 31.44
C LEU A 107 -29.70 19.78 31.44
N ILE A 108 -30.00 20.55 32.48
CA ILE A 108 -29.54 21.94 32.66
C ILE A 108 -28.03 22.00 32.81
N ASP A 109 -27.44 21.11 33.63
CA ASP A 109 -25.99 21.06 33.85
C ASP A 109 -25.20 20.73 32.56
N LYS A 110 -25.75 19.84 31.73
CA LYS A 110 -25.01 19.28 30.59
C LYS A 110 -25.40 19.82 29.21
N SER A 111 -26.46 20.62 29.09
CA SER A 111 -26.95 21.14 27.81
C SER A 111 -27.44 22.58 27.95
N LYS A 112 -26.85 23.46 27.15
CA LYS A 112 -27.27 24.85 27.06
C LYS A 112 -28.72 24.99 26.57
N TYR A 113 -29.13 24.19 25.58
CA TYR A 113 -30.50 24.20 25.07
C TYR A 113 -31.53 23.89 26.15
N PHE A 114 -31.29 22.85 26.96
CA PHE A 114 -32.21 22.49 28.04
C PHE A 114 -32.14 23.49 29.20
N ALA A 115 -30.98 24.06 29.50
CA ALA A 115 -30.83 25.13 30.48
C ALA A 115 -31.67 26.37 30.13
N GLU A 116 -31.66 26.79 28.87
CA GLU A 116 -32.47 27.92 28.39
C GLU A 116 -33.97 27.58 28.38
N ARG A 117 -34.35 26.38 27.92
CA ARG A 117 -35.75 25.93 27.83
C ARG A 117 -36.43 25.73 29.19
N LEU A 118 -35.66 25.34 30.21
CA LEU A 118 -36.14 25.09 31.56
C LEU A 118 -35.89 26.27 32.51
N SER A 119 -35.37 27.39 32.00
CA SER A 119 -35.19 28.62 32.77
C SER A 119 -36.54 29.25 33.13
N ASP A 120 -36.59 29.92 34.28
CA ASP A 120 -37.76 30.70 34.71
C ASP A 120 -38.12 31.83 33.73
N ASP A 121 -37.14 32.30 32.95
CA ASP A 121 -37.30 33.35 31.95
C ASP A 121 -37.89 32.83 30.62
N TRP A 122 -38.05 31.50 30.45
CA TRP A 122 -38.55 30.93 29.21
C TRP A 122 -40.06 31.22 29.05
N PRO A 123 -40.52 31.75 27.90
CA PRO A 123 -41.93 32.09 27.69
C PRO A 123 -42.80 30.82 27.73
N THR A 124 -43.43 30.54 28.87
CA THR A 124 -44.39 29.43 29.00
C THR A 124 -45.82 29.96 28.96
N CYS A 125 -46.68 29.30 28.17
CA CYS A 125 -48.11 29.57 28.23
C CYS A 125 -48.64 29.11 29.60
N GLN A 126 -49.24 30.02 30.37
CA GLN A 126 -49.72 29.80 31.75
C GLN A 126 -50.89 28.80 31.88
N ILE A 127 -51.22 28.05 30.83
CA ILE A 127 -52.48 27.29 30.72
C ILE A 127 -52.29 25.80 31.04
N LEU A 128 -51.06 25.27 31.08
CA LEU A 128 -50.78 23.87 31.44
C LEU A 128 -49.46 23.78 32.24
N ASP A 129 -49.27 22.66 32.97
CA ASP A 129 -48.02 22.15 33.60
C ASP A 129 -46.83 21.97 32.62
N SER A 130 -46.84 22.72 31.52
CA SER A 130 -45.92 22.74 30.38
C SER A 130 -44.48 23.11 30.72
N ARG A 131 -44.21 23.67 31.90
CA ARG A 131 -42.84 23.96 32.35
C ARG A 131 -41.97 22.71 32.50
N TYR A 132 -42.59 21.55 32.70
CA TYR A 132 -41.89 20.28 32.88
C TYR A 132 -41.98 19.36 31.66
N CYS A 133 -42.34 19.89 30.49
CA CYS A 133 -42.34 19.17 29.21
C CYS A 133 -41.57 19.95 28.13
N VAL A 134 -40.41 19.46 27.72
CA VAL A 134 -39.58 20.09 26.69
C VAL A 134 -39.77 19.40 25.36
N GLU A 135 -40.21 20.14 24.35
CA GLU A 135 -40.39 19.63 22.99
C GLU A 135 -39.11 19.88 22.17
N VAL A 136 -38.62 18.81 21.54
CA VAL A 136 -37.45 18.80 20.66
C VAL A 136 -37.90 18.29 19.29
N TYR A 137 -37.71 19.10 18.26
CA TYR A 137 -38.01 18.71 16.89
C TYR A 137 -36.72 18.28 16.18
N CYS A 138 -36.78 17.16 15.47
CA CYS A 138 -35.67 16.65 14.66
C CYS A 138 -36.17 15.97 13.38
N GLU A 139 -35.24 15.70 12.47
CA GLU A 139 -35.51 14.86 11.30
C GLU A 139 -35.61 13.37 11.70
N GLU A 140 -36.31 12.57 10.88
CA GLU A 140 -36.52 11.15 11.18
C GLU A 140 -35.20 10.37 11.29
N PHE A 141 -34.25 10.67 10.41
CA PHE A 141 -32.93 10.01 10.41
C PHE A 141 -32.07 10.41 11.63
N GLU A 142 -32.30 11.58 12.23
CA GLU A 142 -31.56 12.04 13.42
C GLU A 142 -32.16 11.53 14.73
N PHE A 143 -33.40 11.03 14.71
CA PHE A 143 -34.15 10.68 15.92
C PHE A 143 -33.35 9.78 16.87
N ASN A 144 -32.72 8.74 16.33
CA ASN A 144 -31.94 7.80 17.15
C ASN A 144 -30.74 8.50 17.80
N SER A 145 -30.07 9.40 17.08
CA SER A 145 -28.93 10.18 17.58
C SER A 145 -29.34 11.11 18.74
N TYR A 146 -30.55 11.70 18.69
CA TYR A 146 -31.11 12.43 19.82
C TYR A 146 -31.38 11.56 21.04
N VAL A 147 -31.97 10.38 20.84
CA VAL A 147 -32.23 9.44 21.95
C VAL A 147 -30.92 8.97 22.59
N VAL A 148 -29.91 8.67 21.77
CA VAL A 148 -28.58 8.25 22.25
C VAL A 148 -27.89 9.40 22.97
N ALA A 149 -27.91 10.62 22.41
CA ALA A 149 -27.34 11.80 23.07
C ALA A 149 -27.95 12.02 24.45
N LEU A 150 -29.28 11.97 24.58
CA LEU A 150 -29.97 12.07 25.87
C LEU A 150 -29.54 10.99 26.86
N ARG A 151 -29.41 9.73 26.41
CA ARG A 151 -28.91 8.64 27.26
C ARG A 151 -27.48 8.89 27.73
N LEU A 152 -26.62 9.41 26.85
CA LEU A 152 -25.22 9.71 27.16
C LEU A 152 -25.06 10.84 28.18
N LEU A 153 -26.02 11.77 28.29
CA LEU A 153 -26.01 12.77 29.36
C LEU A 153 -26.09 12.12 30.76
N TYR A 154 -26.68 10.92 30.88
CA TYR A 154 -26.77 10.17 32.15
C TYR A 154 -25.60 9.22 32.38
N ALA A 155 -24.76 9.00 31.37
CA ALA A 155 -23.64 8.09 31.49
C ALA A 155 -22.55 8.69 32.41
N LYS A 156 -21.95 7.84 33.26
CA LYS A 156 -20.81 8.22 34.11
C LYS A 156 -19.49 8.22 33.35
N GLU A 157 -19.41 7.41 32.31
CA GLU A 157 -18.28 7.32 31.37
C GLU A 157 -18.87 7.28 29.96
N PRO A 158 -18.27 7.97 28.98
CA PRO A 158 -18.66 7.88 27.58
C PRO A 158 -18.36 6.45 27.08
N GLN A 159 -19.37 5.59 27.03
CA GLN A 159 -19.23 4.23 26.49
C GLN A 159 -19.24 4.30 24.95
N THR A 160 -18.28 4.98 24.33
CA THR A 160 -18.25 5.17 22.88
C THR A 160 -17.74 3.92 22.18
N ARG A 161 -18.68 3.04 21.80
CA ARG A 161 -18.49 1.92 20.86
C ARG A 161 -19.50 1.96 19.73
N TYR A 162 -19.97 3.15 19.35
CA TYR A 162 -21.07 3.30 18.40
C TYR A 162 -20.60 3.35 16.94
N GLY A 163 -19.29 3.33 16.68
CA GLY A 163 -18.72 3.50 15.34
C GLY A 163 -18.61 4.97 14.94
N VAL A 164 -17.80 5.24 13.91
CA VAL A 164 -17.48 6.60 13.45
C VAL A 164 -18.75 7.32 12.99
N ARG A 165 -19.54 6.69 12.11
CA ARG A 165 -20.78 7.26 11.58
C ARG A 165 -21.76 7.75 12.66
N ASN A 166 -22.10 6.89 13.61
CA ASN A 166 -23.01 7.27 14.69
C ASN A 166 -22.41 8.36 15.59
N THR A 167 -21.08 8.36 15.77
CA THR A 167 -20.42 9.39 16.58
C THR A 167 -20.50 10.76 15.91
N ILE A 168 -20.39 10.83 14.58
CA ILE A 168 -20.59 12.08 13.81
C ILE A 168 -22.04 12.57 13.96
N ASP A 169 -23.03 11.67 13.90
CA ASP A 169 -24.43 12.05 14.07
C ASP A 169 -24.74 12.52 15.50
N ILE A 170 -24.17 11.86 16.51
CA ILE A 170 -24.28 12.29 17.91
C ILE A 170 -23.58 13.63 18.12
N LEU A 171 -22.43 13.87 17.50
CA LEU A 171 -21.70 15.14 17.56
C LEU A 171 -22.58 16.29 17.03
N GLN A 172 -23.20 16.13 15.86
CA GLN A 172 -24.11 17.13 15.31
C GLN A 172 -25.24 17.49 16.28
N VAL A 173 -25.85 16.48 16.91
CA VAL A 173 -26.89 16.69 17.92
C VAL A 173 -26.33 17.36 19.17
N ALA A 174 -25.15 16.95 19.63
CA ALA A 174 -24.50 17.51 20.80
C ALA A 174 -24.19 19.01 20.60
N VAL A 175 -23.69 19.39 19.42
CA VAL A 175 -23.46 20.79 19.05
C VAL A 175 -24.77 21.57 19.04
N ARG A 176 -25.82 21.01 18.42
CA ARG A 176 -27.14 21.68 18.32
C ARG A 176 -27.82 21.87 19.68
N LEU A 177 -27.64 20.93 20.60
CA LEU A 177 -28.14 21.02 21.97
C LEU A 177 -27.20 21.80 22.91
N GLY A 178 -26.04 22.26 22.43
CA GLY A 178 -25.03 22.95 23.24
C GLY A 178 -24.48 22.08 24.36
N CYS A 179 -24.25 20.79 24.09
CA CYS A 179 -23.69 19.82 25.01
C CYS A 179 -22.16 19.75 24.87
N HIS A 180 -21.43 20.62 25.57
CA HIS A 180 -19.97 20.74 25.41
C HIS A 180 -19.21 19.46 25.80
N GLN A 181 -19.54 18.85 26.94
CA GLN A 181 -18.87 17.62 27.40
C GLN A 181 -19.08 16.45 26.43
N LEU A 182 -20.32 16.29 25.93
CA LEU A 182 -20.65 15.24 24.96
C LEU A 182 -19.94 15.48 23.63
N SER A 183 -19.87 16.73 23.17
CA SER A 183 -19.12 17.09 21.97
C SER A 183 -17.64 16.72 22.10
N GLN A 184 -17.02 17.02 23.24
CA GLN A 184 -15.63 16.66 23.51
C GLN A 184 -15.43 15.14 23.46
N TYR A 185 -16.31 14.35 24.08
CA TYR A 185 -16.21 12.89 24.01
C TYR A 185 -16.34 12.34 22.58
N CYS A 186 -17.16 12.97 21.74
CA CYS A 186 -17.24 12.60 20.34
C CYS A 186 -15.94 12.94 19.59
N ILE A 187 -15.34 14.10 19.84
CA ILE A 187 -14.05 14.49 19.26
C ILE A 187 -12.96 13.51 19.68
N ASP A 188 -12.81 13.28 20.99
CA ASP A 188 -11.80 12.37 21.55
C ASP A 188 -11.93 10.96 20.94
N TYR A 189 -13.15 10.48 20.71
CA TYR A 189 -13.40 9.21 20.03
C TYR A 189 -12.98 9.26 18.55
N LEU A 190 -13.42 10.27 17.78
CA LEU A 190 -13.08 10.41 16.37
C LEU A 190 -11.56 10.54 16.17
N GLU A 191 -10.87 11.20 17.10
CA GLU A 191 -9.40 11.30 17.16
C GLU A 191 -8.71 10.02 17.63
N SER A 192 -9.42 9.04 18.17
CA SER A 192 -8.82 7.81 18.68
C SER A 192 -9.00 6.60 17.76
N VAL A 193 -9.90 6.68 16.78
CA VAL A 193 -10.25 5.55 15.91
C VAL A 193 -9.80 5.77 14.46
N PRO A 194 -9.48 4.69 13.71
CA PRO A 194 -9.28 4.77 12.26
C PRO A 194 -10.61 5.03 11.55
N TRP A 195 -10.54 5.61 10.34
CA TRP A 195 -11.69 5.93 9.50
C TRP A 195 -11.63 5.12 8.21
N GLU A 196 -12.79 4.74 7.69
CA GLU A 196 -12.92 4.23 6.32
C GLU A 196 -13.19 5.40 5.36
N GLU A 197 -12.98 5.20 4.05
CA GLU A 197 -13.22 6.23 3.03
C GLU A 197 -14.62 6.87 3.14
N ALA A 198 -15.66 6.04 3.37
CA ALA A 198 -17.02 6.50 3.57
C ALA A 198 -17.17 7.38 4.84
N ASP A 199 -16.38 7.13 5.88
CA ASP A 199 -16.36 7.99 7.07
C ASP A 199 -15.67 9.32 6.76
N GLU A 200 -14.56 9.31 6.02
CA GLU A 200 -13.82 10.52 5.62
C GLU A 200 -14.71 11.48 4.81
N GLU A 201 -15.46 10.96 3.84
CA GLU A 201 -16.42 11.76 3.06
C GLU A 201 -17.46 12.44 3.93
N GLN A 202 -17.96 11.73 4.94
CA GLN A 202 -18.97 12.28 5.86
C GLN A 202 -18.37 13.32 6.79
N ILE A 203 -17.14 13.10 7.27
CA ILE A 203 -16.39 14.06 8.08
C ILE A 203 -16.16 15.35 7.28
N LEU A 204 -15.69 15.25 6.04
CA LEU A 204 -15.50 16.40 5.14
C LEU A 204 -16.81 17.14 4.86
N LYS A 205 -17.92 16.42 4.76
CA LYS A 205 -19.24 17.03 4.53
C LYS A 205 -19.77 17.75 5.77
N ILE A 206 -19.59 17.20 6.96
CA ILE A 206 -20.32 17.63 8.17
C ILE A 206 -19.50 18.60 9.02
N ILE A 207 -18.24 18.27 9.33
CA ILE A 207 -17.42 18.99 10.31
C ILE A 207 -17.23 20.48 9.95
N PRO A 208 -16.99 20.90 8.69
CA PRO A 208 -16.83 22.32 8.35
C PRO A 208 -18.03 23.20 8.72
N HIS A 209 -19.23 22.60 8.83
CA HIS A 209 -20.47 23.30 9.13
C HIS A 209 -20.78 23.38 10.64
N LEU A 210 -20.00 22.70 11.49
CA LEU A 210 -20.23 22.66 12.94
C LEU A 210 -19.57 23.82 13.70
N GLY A 211 -18.58 24.48 13.09
CA GLY A 211 -17.84 25.61 13.67
C GLY A 211 -16.34 25.36 13.78
N SER A 212 -15.56 26.44 13.88
CA SER A 212 -14.10 26.40 13.81
C SER A 212 -13.44 25.57 14.91
N GLN A 213 -14.09 25.41 16.07
CA GLN A 213 -13.57 24.60 17.17
C GLN A 213 -13.55 23.08 16.90
N TYR A 214 -14.17 22.62 15.80
CA TYR A 214 -14.19 21.21 15.41
C TYR A 214 -13.29 20.92 14.20
N GLU A 215 -12.69 21.95 13.60
CA GLU A 215 -11.86 21.81 12.40
C GLU A 215 -10.58 21.02 12.65
N GLU A 216 -10.12 20.87 13.90
CA GLU A 216 -8.95 20.05 14.24
C GLU A 216 -9.11 18.59 13.81
N ILE A 217 -10.34 18.05 13.79
CA ILE A 217 -10.65 16.72 13.25
C ILE A 217 -10.21 16.61 11.78
N LEU A 218 -10.35 17.69 11.00
CA LEU A 218 -10.00 17.71 9.59
C LEU A 218 -8.49 17.67 9.34
N ALA A 219 -7.65 17.80 10.36
CA ALA A 219 -6.20 17.77 10.23
C ALA A 219 -5.69 16.47 9.57
N ARG A 220 -6.38 15.34 9.75
CA ARG A 220 -6.03 14.05 9.13
C ARG A 220 -6.24 14.01 7.62
N LEU A 221 -7.15 14.83 7.11
CA LEU A 221 -7.55 14.87 5.70
C LEU A 221 -6.92 16.06 4.96
N GLN A 222 -6.05 16.82 5.64
CA GLN A 222 -5.33 17.91 4.99
C GLN A 222 -4.32 17.36 3.97
N PRO A 223 -4.11 18.06 2.84
CA PRO A 223 -3.05 17.70 1.91
C PRO A 223 -1.71 17.54 2.61
N VAL A 224 -1.03 16.43 2.34
CA VAL A 224 0.26 16.12 2.97
C VAL A 224 1.29 17.17 2.56
N ASN A 225 2.11 17.61 3.52
CA ASN A 225 3.23 18.51 3.24
C ASN A 225 4.17 17.87 2.19
N PRO A 226 4.46 18.54 1.07
CA PRO A 226 5.30 17.97 0.00
C PRO A 226 6.71 17.59 0.47
N ILE A 227 7.26 18.28 1.47
CA ILE A 227 8.56 17.92 2.07
C ILE A 227 8.48 16.56 2.77
N SER A 228 7.36 16.28 3.46
CA SER A 228 7.13 14.99 4.11
C SER A 228 6.98 13.87 3.08
N VAL A 229 6.27 14.12 1.97
CA VAL A 229 6.13 13.15 0.88
C VAL A 229 7.50 12.78 0.29
N ILE A 230 8.35 13.77 0.01
CA ILE A 230 9.73 13.54 -0.47
C ILE A 230 10.55 12.73 0.54
N SER A 231 10.45 13.07 1.83
CA SER A 231 11.17 12.37 2.90
C SER A 231 10.74 10.89 3.02
N ILE A 232 9.43 10.62 2.94
CA ILE A 232 8.88 9.26 2.92
C ILE A 232 9.40 8.53 1.70
N PHE A 233 9.25 9.10 0.50
CA PHE A 233 9.74 8.47 -0.74
C PHE A 233 11.23 8.09 -0.65
N MET A 234 12.09 9.02 -0.23
CA MET A 234 13.52 8.78 -0.10
C MET A 234 13.85 7.69 0.94
N SER A 235 13.14 7.68 2.07
CA SER A 235 13.34 6.70 3.13
C SER A 235 12.87 5.31 2.72
N THR A 236 11.68 5.22 2.09
CA THR A 236 11.12 3.99 1.55
C THR A 236 11.99 3.44 0.43
N LEU A 237 12.53 4.29 -0.45
CA LEU A 237 13.45 3.86 -1.52
C LEU A 237 14.75 3.27 -0.98
N ARG A 238 15.35 3.91 0.04
CA ARG A 238 16.53 3.36 0.72
C ARG A 238 16.23 2.03 1.38
N PHE A 239 15.07 1.91 2.03
CA PHE A 239 14.62 0.66 2.64
C PHE A 239 14.43 -0.44 1.59
N ALA A 240 13.68 -0.15 0.51
CA ALA A 240 13.38 -1.06 -0.59
C ALA A 240 14.61 -1.53 -1.38
N THR A 241 15.71 -0.76 -1.38
CA THR A 241 16.98 -1.14 -2.04
C THR A 241 18.01 -1.74 -1.09
N SER A 242 17.75 -1.78 0.21
CA SER A 242 18.71 -2.26 1.21
C SER A 242 18.77 -3.80 1.29
N SER A 243 19.90 -4.32 1.79
CA SER A 243 20.08 -5.74 2.09
C SER A 243 19.44 -6.04 3.45
N LEU A 244 18.25 -6.61 3.44
CA LEU A 244 17.45 -6.87 4.64
C LEU A 244 17.42 -8.37 5.01
N PRO A 245 17.33 -8.72 6.31
CA PRO A 245 17.09 -10.10 6.73
C PRO A 245 15.76 -10.65 6.22
N GLN A 246 15.64 -11.98 6.16
CA GLN A 246 14.43 -12.67 5.68
C GLN A 246 13.15 -12.26 6.44
N SER A 247 13.27 -11.93 7.73
CA SER A 247 12.15 -11.61 8.62
C SER A 247 11.41 -10.31 8.26
N VAL A 248 11.99 -9.44 7.44
CA VAL A 248 11.38 -8.16 7.04
C VAL A 248 11.19 -8.07 5.52
N ARG A 249 11.24 -9.21 4.82
CA ARG A 249 11.06 -9.27 3.35
C ARG A 249 9.66 -8.77 2.93
N ASP A 250 8.62 -9.10 3.70
CA ASP A 250 7.25 -8.67 3.40
C ASP A 250 7.07 -7.15 3.51
N MET A 251 7.78 -6.52 4.46
CA MET A 251 7.83 -5.06 4.56
C MET A 251 8.54 -4.45 3.35
N LYS A 252 9.57 -5.13 2.83
CA LYS A 252 10.32 -4.67 1.66
C LYS A 252 9.46 -4.72 0.41
N SER A 253 8.73 -5.82 0.16
CA SER A 253 7.81 -5.91 -0.98
C SER A 253 6.70 -4.86 -0.85
N SER A 254 6.12 -4.69 0.33
CA SER A 254 5.13 -3.62 0.56
C SER A 254 5.71 -2.23 0.26
N ALA A 255 6.95 -1.94 0.70
CA ALA A 255 7.62 -0.69 0.39
C ALA A 255 7.86 -0.49 -1.13
N GLN A 256 8.18 -1.57 -1.85
CA GLN A 256 8.33 -1.57 -3.30
C GLN A 256 6.99 -1.26 -3.99
N ASP A 257 5.91 -1.92 -3.58
CA ASP A 257 4.55 -1.69 -4.11
C ASP A 257 4.08 -0.24 -3.86
N GLN A 258 4.33 0.29 -2.67
CA GLN A 258 3.95 1.67 -2.34
C GLN A 258 4.74 2.70 -3.15
N LEU A 259 6.02 2.47 -3.43
CA LEU A 259 6.80 3.35 -4.31
C LEU A 259 6.29 3.31 -5.75
N GLU A 260 5.86 2.14 -6.24
CA GLU A 260 5.24 2.03 -7.55
C GLU A 260 3.92 2.77 -7.61
N TYR A 261 3.09 2.66 -6.57
CA TYR A 261 1.83 3.38 -6.44
C TYR A 261 2.07 4.90 -6.46
N MET A 262 3.00 5.42 -5.65
CA MET A 262 3.36 6.85 -5.60
C MET A 262 3.82 7.44 -6.94
N LEU A 263 4.29 6.59 -7.87
CA LEU A 263 4.79 6.99 -9.19
C LEU A 263 3.81 6.67 -10.33
N THR A 264 2.63 6.11 -10.02
CA THR A 264 1.62 5.83 -11.05
C THR A 264 0.93 7.13 -11.47
N GLU A 265 0.75 7.30 -12.77
CA GLU A 265 0.04 8.46 -13.33
C GLU A 265 -1.46 8.19 -13.22
N ASP A 266 -2.14 8.93 -12.35
CA ASP A 266 -3.59 8.91 -12.19
C ASP A 266 -4.20 10.23 -12.73
N ASP A 267 -5.55 10.31 -12.80
CA ASP A 267 -6.26 11.54 -13.20
C ASP A 267 -6.05 12.71 -12.22
N ASP A 268 -5.53 12.41 -11.02
CA ASP A 268 -5.26 13.36 -9.95
C ASP A 268 -3.89 14.04 -10.05
N ALA A 269 -3.70 15.10 -9.25
CA ALA A 269 -2.42 15.79 -9.19
C ALA A 269 -1.30 14.86 -8.69
N PRO A 270 -0.13 14.82 -9.35
CA PRO A 270 0.95 13.90 -8.98
C PRO A 270 1.46 14.18 -7.57
N MET A 271 1.56 13.13 -6.75
CA MET A 271 2.07 13.24 -5.37
C MET A 271 3.52 13.74 -5.30
N LEU A 272 4.31 13.47 -6.35
CA LEU A 272 5.73 13.78 -6.42
C LEU A 272 6.07 14.54 -7.70
N THR A 273 6.85 15.62 -7.55
CA THR A 273 7.49 16.27 -8.70
C THR A 273 8.74 15.50 -9.09
N LEU A 274 8.65 14.65 -10.12
CA LEU A 274 9.75 13.78 -10.55
C LEU A 274 11.00 14.54 -11.05
N ASP A 275 10.86 15.83 -11.38
CA ASP A 275 11.96 16.70 -11.76
C ASP A 275 12.81 17.24 -10.61
N ASN A 276 12.46 16.91 -9.37
CA ASN A 276 13.25 17.31 -8.22
C ASN A 276 14.64 16.64 -8.22
N GLN A 277 15.69 17.47 -8.19
CA GLN A 277 17.09 17.02 -8.23
C GLN A 277 17.50 16.20 -7.01
N ASP A 278 16.95 16.48 -5.83
CA ASP A 278 17.26 15.74 -4.61
C ASP A 278 16.71 14.31 -4.69
N ILE A 279 15.51 14.14 -5.28
CA ILE A 279 14.92 12.83 -5.56
C ILE A 279 15.80 12.09 -6.58
N LYS A 280 16.13 12.71 -7.72
CA LYS A 280 16.97 12.09 -8.75
C LYS A 280 18.34 11.69 -8.18
N LEU A 281 18.95 12.51 -7.33
CA LEU A 281 20.23 12.21 -6.67
C LEU A 281 20.08 11.03 -5.69
N ALA A 282 19.01 11.00 -4.89
CA ALA A 282 18.74 9.91 -3.96
C ALA A 282 18.55 8.57 -4.69
N VAL A 283 17.76 8.56 -5.76
CA VAL A 283 17.54 7.39 -6.62
C VAL A 283 18.87 6.91 -7.22
N LYS A 284 19.66 7.83 -7.78
CA LYS A 284 20.97 7.48 -8.32
C LYS A 284 21.88 6.84 -7.27
N ASN A 285 21.94 7.40 -6.06
CA ASN A 285 22.75 6.85 -4.97
C ASN A 285 22.28 5.45 -4.54
N CYS A 286 20.97 5.23 -4.42
CA CYS A 286 20.40 3.91 -4.11
C CYS A 286 20.73 2.88 -5.20
N VAL A 287 20.61 3.26 -6.47
CA VAL A 287 20.98 2.39 -7.61
C VAL A 287 22.48 2.10 -7.60
N SER A 288 23.34 3.10 -7.46
CA SER A 288 24.79 2.89 -7.41
C SER A 288 25.20 1.96 -6.27
N ASP A 289 24.61 2.14 -5.08
CA ASP A 289 24.86 1.28 -3.94
C ASP A 289 24.40 -0.17 -4.18
N LEU A 290 23.18 -0.37 -4.70
CA LEU A 290 22.67 -1.69 -5.07
C LEU A 290 23.57 -2.40 -6.10
N LEU A 291 23.95 -1.69 -7.18
CA LEU A 291 24.79 -2.25 -8.23
C LEU A 291 26.21 -2.54 -7.75
N SER A 292 26.77 -1.70 -6.86
CA SER A 292 28.08 -1.94 -6.26
C SER A 292 28.09 -3.22 -5.40
N ARG A 293 27.04 -3.42 -4.58
CA ARG A 293 26.88 -4.64 -3.77
C ARG A 293 26.69 -5.87 -4.64
N PHE A 294 25.91 -5.78 -5.70
CA PHE A 294 25.77 -6.84 -6.70
C PHE A 294 27.12 -7.17 -7.35
N ASN A 295 27.87 -6.15 -7.77
CA ASN A 295 29.19 -6.33 -8.40
C ASN A 295 30.17 -7.06 -7.47
N CYS A 296 30.23 -6.68 -6.19
CA CYS A 296 31.11 -7.33 -5.22
C CYS A 296 30.79 -8.83 -5.07
N HIS A 297 29.51 -9.20 -5.05
CA HIS A 297 29.10 -10.61 -5.00
C HIS A 297 29.41 -11.35 -6.31
N LEU A 298 29.18 -10.67 -7.44
CA LEU A 298 29.45 -11.22 -8.75
C LEU A 298 30.95 -11.50 -8.95
N GLU A 299 31.83 -10.59 -8.52
CA GLU A 299 33.28 -10.79 -8.53
C GLU A 299 33.70 -11.94 -7.61
N SER A 300 33.13 -12.08 -6.41
CA SER A 300 33.42 -13.21 -5.51
C SER A 300 33.21 -14.55 -6.23
N ILE A 301 32.07 -14.72 -6.89
CA ILE A 301 31.70 -15.95 -7.60
C ILE A 301 32.58 -16.19 -8.84
N LEU A 302 33.10 -15.12 -9.46
CA LEU A 302 34.01 -15.26 -10.61
C LEU A 302 35.34 -15.92 -10.22
N TYR A 303 35.89 -15.58 -9.06
CA TYR A 303 37.20 -16.05 -8.59
C TYR A 303 37.15 -17.36 -7.79
N GLU A 304 35.96 -17.79 -7.37
CA GLU A 304 35.78 -19.05 -6.65
C GLU A 304 35.78 -20.29 -7.56
N SER A 305 36.19 -21.43 -7.00
CA SER A 305 36.17 -22.72 -7.67
C SER A 305 34.73 -23.24 -7.82
N GLN A 306 34.48 -24.06 -8.85
CA GLN A 306 33.15 -24.58 -9.19
C GLN A 306 32.44 -25.28 -8.00
N GLU A 307 33.19 -25.97 -7.15
CA GLU A 307 32.69 -26.72 -5.99
C GLU A 307 32.27 -25.79 -4.81
N ILE A 308 32.87 -24.60 -4.74
CA ILE A 308 32.55 -23.57 -3.75
C ILE A 308 31.39 -22.70 -4.26
N VAL A 309 31.34 -22.43 -5.57
CA VAL A 309 30.24 -21.71 -6.22
C VAL A 309 28.93 -22.45 -6.00
N THR A 310 28.85 -23.77 -6.20
CA THR A 310 27.61 -24.52 -5.95
C THR A 310 27.14 -24.43 -4.50
N LYS A 311 28.07 -24.39 -3.54
CA LYS A 311 27.77 -24.24 -2.11
C LYS A 311 27.34 -22.82 -1.72
N ILE A 312 27.98 -21.79 -2.28
CA ILE A 312 27.61 -20.37 -2.05
C ILE A 312 26.29 -20.04 -2.75
N ASN A 313 26.00 -20.71 -3.86
CA ASN A 313 24.77 -20.55 -4.61
C ASN A 313 23.58 -21.29 -3.96
N MET A 314 23.81 -22.34 -3.15
CA MET A 314 22.78 -22.90 -2.27
C MET A 314 22.25 -21.88 -1.24
N GLU A 315 22.95 -20.78 -1.01
CA GLU A 315 22.47 -19.67 -0.17
C GLU A 315 21.72 -18.58 -0.98
N ASN A 316 21.44 -18.81 -2.28
CA ASN A 316 20.72 -17.92 -3.20
C ASN A 316 21.17 -16.44 -3.16
N ARG A 317 22.47 -16.17 -2.99
CA ARG A 317 22.94 -14.80 -2.72
C ARG A 317 22.70 -13.79 -3.84
N LEU A 318 22.59 -14.22 -5.11
CA LEU A 318 22.37 -13.31 -6.25
C LEU A 318 20.89 -13.01 -6.52
N GLN A 319 20.00 -13.95 -6.20
CA GLN A 319 18.57 -13.83 -6.51
C GLN A 319 17.91 -12.59 -5.88
N PRO A 320 18.16 -12.23 -4.60
CA PRO A 320 17.64 -10.99 -4.02
C PRO A 320 18.09 -9.74 -4.76
N PHE A 321 19.37 -9.66 -5.16
CA PHE A 321 19.87 -8.53 -5.92
C PHE A 321 19.24 -8.44 -7.30
N LEU A 322 19.10 -9.57 -8.01
CA LEU A 322 18.46 -9.58 -9.32
C LEU A 322 16.98 -9.22 -9.24
N THR A 323 16.30 -9.62 -8.16
CA THR A 323 14.91 -9.22 -7.90
C THR A 323 14.82 -7.71 -7.66
N ASP A 324 15.68 -7.17 -6.81
CA ASP A 324 15.75 -5.72 -6.54
C ASP A 324 16.13 -4.91 -7.79
N ILE A 325 17.06 -5.41 -8.60
CA ILE A 325 17.48 -4.79 -9.86
C ILE A 325 16.33 -4.84 -10.87
N SER A 326 15.60 -5.94 -10.95
CA SER A 326 14.45 -6.04 -11.84
C SER A 326 13.32 -5.08 -11.45
N TRP A 327 13.08 -4.94 -10.14
CA TRP A 327 12.13 -3.97 -9.59
C TRP A 327 12.57 -2.53 -9.82
N ILE A 328 13.83 -2.19 -9.51
CA ILE A 328 14.29 -0.79 -9.66
C ILE A 328 14.29 -0.36 -11.13
N CYS A 329 14.42 -1.27 -12.10
CA CYS A 329 14.20 -0.95 -13.52
C CYS A 329 12.79 -0.38 -13.79
N GLN A 330 11.75 -0.85 -13.10
CA GLN A 330 10.38 -0.32 -13.25
C GLN A 330 10.30 1.11 -12.73
N ILE A 331 10.89 1.38 -11.55
CA ILE A 331 10.99 2.72 -10.97
C ILE A 331 11.78 3.66 -11.90
N LEU A 332 12.92 3.20 -12.41
CA LEU A 332 13.78 3.99 -13.30
C LEU A 332 13.12 4.26 -14.66
N ASN A 333 12.27 3.36 -15.16
CA ASN A 333 11.46 3.62 -16.35
C ASN A 333 10.45 4.74 -16.09
N LYS A 334 9.67 4.66 -15.00
CA LYS A 334 8.71 5.70 -14.60
C LYS A 334 9.38 7.08 -14.39
N MET A 335 10.63 7.09 -13.96
CA MET A 335 11.40 8.32 -13.74
C MET A 335 12.31 8.74 -14.91
N GLU A 336 12.34 8.00 -16.01
CA GLU A 336 13.26 8.21 -17.15
C GLU A 336 14.76 8.22 -16.75
N MET A 337 15.15 7.41 -15.75
CA MET A 337 16.49 7.37 -15.16
C MET A 337 17.29 6.09 -15.48
N MET A 338 16.87 5.29 -16.46
CA MET A 338 17.50 4.01 -16.81
C MET A 338 18.98 4.08 -17.18
N LYS A 339 19.46 5.24 -17.63
CA LYS A 339 20.81 5.42 -18.18
C LYS A 339 21.90 4.82 -17.30
N HIS A 340 21.90 5.09 -16.00
CA HIS A 340 23.00 4.64 -15.12
C HIS A 340 23.03 3.12 -14.99
N LEU A 341 21.88 2.49 -14.75
CA LEU A 341 21.76 1.04 -14.62
C LEU A 341 22.10 0.33 -15.93
N ALA A 342 21.59 0.82 -17.06
CA ALA A 342 21.87 0.26 -18.37
C ALA A 342 23.38 0.28 -18.69
N HIS A 343 24.08 1.39 -18.42
CA HIS A 343 25.54 1.45 -18.64
C HIS A 343 26.28 0.42 -17.79
N TYR A 344 25.95 0.31 -16.50
CA TYR A 344 26.55 -0.70 -15.62
C TYR A 344 26.28 -2.12 -16.13
N TRP A 345 25.02 -2.45 -16.47
CA TRP A 345 24.65 -3.79 -16.92
C TRP A 345 25.38 -4.20 -18.20
N LEU A 346 25.55 -3.25 -19.14
CA LEU A 346 26.27 -3.48 -20.38
C LEU A 346 27.77 -3.68 -20.17
N GLU A 347 28.38 -2.94 -19.24
CA GLU A 347 29.78 -3.12 -18.86
C GLU A 347 30.02 -4.45 -18.14
N ALA A 348 29.12 -4.82 -17.23
CA ALA A 348 29.17 -6.06 -16.45
C ALA A 348 28.72 -7.30 -17.26
N SER A 349 28.17 -7.14 -18.47
CA SER A 349 27.50 -8.21 -19.23
C SER A 349 28.34 -9.48 -19.40
N ARG A 350 29.64 -9.35 -19.71
CA ARG A 350 30.54 -10.52 -19.85
C ARG A 350 30.69 -11.29 -18.54
N ASN A 351 30.75 -10.57 -17.44
CA ASN A 351 30.95 -11.13 -16.11
C ASN A 351 29.64 -11.79 -15.63
N ILE A 352 28.50 -11.14 -15.85
CA ILE A 352 27.17 -11.69 -15.58
C ILE A 352 26.98 -13.01 -16.33
N VAL A 353 27.13 -13.02 -17.66
CA VAL A 353 26.96 -14.25 -18.47
C VAL A 353 27.89 -15.37 -18.00
N LYS A 354 29.17 -15.08 -17.75
CA LYS A 354 30.13 -16.09 -17.24
C LYS A 354 29.68 -16.70 -15.91
N VAL A 355 29.24 -15.88 -14.95
CA VAL A 355 28.75 -16.37 -13.65
C VAL A 355 27.49 -17.20 -13.84
N THR A 356 26.55 -16.73 -14.66
CA THR A 356 25.29 -17.41 -14.92
C THR A 356 25.48 -18.75 -15.66
N GLU A 357 26.48 -18.86 -16.54
CA GLU A 357 26.81 -20.11 -17.24
C GLU A 357 27.57 -21.12 -16.38
N LYS A 358 28.33 -20.66 -15.38
CA LYS A 358 28.90 -21.58 -14.36
C LYS A 358 27.81 -22.28 -13.54
N MET A 359 26.59 -21.76 -13.51
CA MET A 359 25.50 -22.35 -12.73
C MET A 359 24.90 -23.54 -13.47
N ASP A 360 24.87 -24.68 -12.78
CA ASP A 360 24.28 -25.92 -13.29
C ASP A 360 22.79 -25.70 -13.67
N ALA A 361 22.36 -26.29 -14.78
CA ALA A 361 21.02 -26.09 -15.33
C ALA A 361 19.97 -27.01 -14.68
N GLU A 362 20.37 -28.02 -13.91
CA GLU A 362 19.46 -29.04 -13.37
C GLU A 362 18.79 -28.65 -12.04
N ALA A 363 19.29 -27.63 -11.34
CA ALA A 363 18.71 -27.17 -10.08
C ALA A 363 17.69 -26.03 -10.30
N ALA A 364 16.46 -26.21 -9.79
CA ALA A 364 15.36 -25.26 -9.96
C ALA A 364 15.69 -23.84 -9.49
N ASP A 365 16.36 -23.69 -8.34
CA ASP A 365 16.79 -22.38 -7.81
C ASP A 365 17.77 -21.66 -8.74
N LEU A 366 18.59 -22.41 -9.49
CA LEU A 366 19.55 -21.86 -10.45
C LEU A 366 18.88 -21.40 -11.74
N LEU A 367 17.80 -22.08 -12.12
CA LEU A 367 16.97 -21.67 -13.26
C LEU A 367 16.27 -20.34 -12.97
N GLU A 368 15.87 -20.08 -11.71
CA GLU A 368 15.29 -18.79 -11.31
C GLU A 368 16.30 -17.64 -11.43
N ILE A 369 17.57 -17.86 -11.08
CA ILE A 369 18.64 -16.87 -11.28
C ILE A 369 18.80 -16.56 -12.78
N LYS A 370 18.86 -17.59 -13.63
CA LYS A 370 18.92 -17.43 -15.10
C LYS A 370 17.74 -16.61 -15.61
N LEU A 371 16.53 -16.92 -15.14
CA LEU A 371 15.31 -16.21 -15.48
C LEU A 371 15.40 -14.72 -15.13
N LYS A 372 15.82 -14.39 -13.91
CA LYS A 372 15.94 -12.99 -13.48
C LYS A 372 17.02 -12.23 -14.23
N VAL A 373 18.14 -12.87 -14.59
CA VAL A 373 19.16 -12.27 -15.48
C VAL A 373 18.58 -11.95 -16.86
N ILE A 374 17.76 -12.85 -17.42
CA ILE A 374 17.09 -12.64 -18.71
C ILE A 374 16.09 -11.48 -18.61
N GLU A 375 15.28 -11.42 -17.56
CA GLU A 375 14.29 -10.36 -17.33
C GLU A 375 14.96 -8.98 -17.22
N VAL A 376 16.01 -8.85 -16.41
CA VAL A 376 16.77 -7.59 -16.28
C VAL A 376 17.40 -7.20 -17.61
N THR A 377 17.98 -8.18 -18.32
CA THR A 377 18.58 -7.92 -19.64
C THR A 377 17.54 -7.41 -20.63
N SER A 378 16.35 -8.01 -20.69
CA SER A 378 15.25 -7.52 -21.54
C SER A 378 14.94 -6.05 -21.27
N LYS A 379 14.70 -5.70 -20.00
CA LYS A 379 14.41 -4.31 -19.59
C LYS A 379 15.54 -3.34 -19.97
N VAL A 380 16.80 -3.76 -19.87
CA VAL A 380 17.96 -2.95 -20.28
C VAL A 380 18.01 -2.79 -21.81
N LEU A 381 17.81 -3.87 -22.57
CA LEU A 381 17.82 -3.84 -24.04
C LEU A 381 16.68 -2.96 -24.58
N ASP A 382 15.48 -3.06 -24.02
CA ASP A 382 14.33 -2.23 -24.37
C ASP A 382 14.68 -0.74 -24.22
N SER A 383 15.30 -0.35 -23.11
CA SER A 383 15.73 1.04 -22.89
C SER A 383 16.71 1.56 -23.96
N VAL A 384 17.54 0.67 -24.53
CA VAL A 384 18.47 0.99 -25.62
C VAL A 384 17.74 1.08 -26.96
N VAL A 385 16.84 0.14 -27.24
CA VAL A 385 16.10 0.04 -28.52
C VAL A 385 15.11 1.18 -28.69
N PHE A 386 14.41 1.56 -27.63
CA PHE A 386 13.49 2.71 -27.64
C PHE A 386 14.22 4.07 -27.58
N GLY A 387 15.54 4.09 -27.45
CA GLY A 387 16.35 5.30 -27.48
C GLY A 387 16.39 6.09 -26.17
N HIS A 388 15.81 5.56 -25.08
CA HIS A 388 15.93 6.15 -23.73
C HIS A 388 17.40 6.16 -23.26
N VAL A 389 18.18 5.15 -23.68
CA VAL A 389 19.61 5.04 -23.39
C VAL A 389 20.42 4.97 -24.67
N ILE A 390 21.12 6.05 -25.00
CA ILE A 390 22.02 6.11 -26.15
C ILE A 390 23.38 5.51 -25.79
N VAL A 391 23.79 4.48 -26.53
CA VAL A 391 25.08 3.80 -26.34
C VAL A 391 25.92 3.76 -27.63
N PRO A 392 27.26 3.80 -27.53
CA PRO A 392 28.15 3.72 -28.69
C PRO A 392 28.00 2.42 -29.48
N THR A 393 28.40 2.44 -30.75
CA THR A 393 28.42 1.24 -31.62
C THR A 393 29.19 0.08 -31.02
N ALA A 394 30.34 0.34 -30.40
CA ALA A 394 31.16 -0.70 -29.77
C ALA A 394 30.40 -1.42 -28.64
N THR A 395 29.62 -0.70 -27.84
CA THR A 395 28.81 -1.26 -26.76
C THR A 395 27.64 -2.08 -27.31
N ARG A 396 26.96 -1.58 -28.36
CA ARG A 396 25.88 -2.32 -29.04
C ARG A 396 26.37 -3.63 -29.64
N LEU A 397 27.53 -3.62 -30.29
CA LEU A 397 28.17 -4.82 -30.83
C LEU A 397 28.54 -5.82 -29.73
N LEU A 398 29.19 -5.33 -28.67
CA LEU A 398 29.55 -6.15 -27.50
C LEU A 398 28.32 -6.87 -26.93
N MET A 399 27.23 -6.14 -26.78
CA MET A 399 25.98 -6.62 -26.23
C MET A 399 25.38 -7.76 -27.06
N VAL A 400 25.32 -7.61 -28.39
CA VAL A 400 24.84 -8.69 -29.27
C VAL A 400 25.76 -9.91 -29.15
N ASN A 401 27.08 -9.72 -29.22
CA ASN A 401 28.05 -10.83 -29.19
C ASN A 401 28.08 -11.57 -27.83
N VAL A 402 27.64 -10.95 -26.75
CA VAL A 402 27.59 -11.56 -25.41
C VAL A 402 26.23 -12.22 -25.17
N TRP A 403 25.14 -11.50 -25.43
CA TRP A 403 23.80 -11.95 -25.04
C TRP A 403 23.16 -12.87 -26.07
N LEU A 404 23.41 -12.69 -27.38
CA LEU A 404 22.80 -13.54 -28.40
C LEU A 404 23.16 -15.03 -28.21
N PRO A 405 24.44 -15.42 -28.01
CA PRO A 405 24.78 -16.82 -27.79
C PRO A 405 24.27 -17.36 -26.44
N PHE A 406 24.23 -16.51 -25.40
CA PHE A 406 23.69 -16.88 -24.10
C PHE A 406 22.19 -17.21 -24.20
N MET A 407 21.40 -16.37 -24.89
CA MET A 407 19.97 -16.57 -25.06
C MET A 407 19.65 -17.82 -25.89
N GLN A 408 20.47 -18.12 -26.91
CA GLN A 408 20.40 -19.36 -27.68
C GLN A 408 20.55 -20.61 -26.80
N ARG A 409 21.50 -20.59 -25.86
CA ARG A 409 21.72 -21.71 -24.91
C ARG A 409 20.68 -21.75 -23.80
N ALA A 410 20.19 -20.60 -23.36
CA ALA A 410 19.25 -20.51 -22.25
C ALA A 410 17.83 -20.93 -22.66
N ARG A 411 17.35 -20.55 -23.85
CA ARG A 411 15.96 -20.79 -24.26
C ARG A 411 15.50 -22.25 -24.16
N PRO A 412 16.27 -23.26 -24.64
CA PRO A 412 15.86 -24.67 -24.52
C PRO A 412 15.61 -25.15 -23.08
N LEU A 413 16.26 -24.51 -22.09
CA LEU A 413 16.09 -24.86 -20.66
C LEU A 413 14.70 -24.50 -20.13
N PHE A 414 14.01 -23.55 -20.78
CA PHE A 414 12.67 -23.09 -20.37
C PHE A 414 11.55 -23.60 -21.29
N GLU A 415 11.89 -24.29 -22.39
CA GLU A 415 10.93 -24.86 -23.35
C GLU A 415 10.59 -26.34 -23.09
N GLN A 416 11.25 -27.01 -22.14
CA GLN A 416 10.98 -28.43 -21.87
C GLN A 416 9.55 -28.64 -21.33
N PRO A 417 8.70 -29.44 -22.00
CA PRO A 417 7.44 -29.87 -21.44
C PRO A 417 7.74 -30.91 -20.34
N ASN A 418 7.36 -30.61 -19.09
CA ASN A 418 7.35 -31.61 -18.04
C ASN A 418 6.48 -32.78 -18.51
N SER A 419 7.11 -33.92 -18.73
CA SER A 419 6.42 -35.21 -18.75
C SER A 419 5.73 -35.36 -17.40
N ASP A 420 4.41 -35.51 -17.44
CA ASP A 420 3.52 -36.04 -16.40
C ASP A 420 4.04 -35.92 -14.95
N HIS A 421 3.49 -34.96 -14.20
CA HIS A 421 2.91 -35.12 -12.86
C HIS A 421 2.92 -33.79 -12.08
N GLU A 422 1.75 -33.50 -11.52
CA GLU A 422 1.47 -32.61 -10.40
C GLU A 422 1.62 -31.08 -10.57
N GLU A 423 0.58 -30.44 -10.06
CA GLU A 423 0.26 -29.02 -10.03
C GLU A 423 1.26 -28.29 -9.11
N GLY A 424 2.49 -28.13 -9.59
CA GLY A 424 3.56 -27.36 -8.95
C GLY A 424 4.11 -26.31 -9.92
N SER A 425 4.03 -25.04 -9.52
CA SER A 425 4.40 -23.84 -10.28
C SER A 425 5.62 -24.02 -11.21
N THR A 426 5.36 -24.20 -12.50
CA THR A 426 6.41 -24.27 -13.52
C THR A 426 6.98 -22.87 -13.73
N LEU A 427 8.31 -22.71 -13.62
CA LEU A 427 9.04 -21.48 -13.96
C LEU A 427 8.94 -21.19 -15.47
N LYS A 428 7.78 -20.73 -15.94
CA LYS A 428 7.59 -20.27 -17.32
C LYS A 428 8.03 -18.83 -17.41
N ILE A 429 9.02 -18.58 -18.28
CA ILE A 429 9.28 -17.22 -18.76
C ILE A 429 8.09 -16.80 -19.61
N ASP A 430 7.63 -15.56 -19.39
CA ASP A 430 6.60 -14.97 -20.22
C ASP A 430 7.04 -14.97 -21.69
N CYS A 431 6.19 -15.47 -22.58
CA CYS A 431 6.46 -15.47 -24.02
C CYS A 431 6.72 -14.04 -24.53
N GLU A 432 6.14 -13.03 -23.88
CA GLU A 432 6.38 -11.62 -24.18
C GLU A 432 7.84 -11.20 -23.99
N ILE A 433 8.54 -11.71 -22.96
CA ILE A 433 9.95 -11.38 -22.71
C ILE A 433 10.83 -11.93 -23.84
N TRP A 434 10.59 -13.17 -24.28
CA TRP A 434 11.36 -13.76 -25.37
C TRP A 434 11.12 -13.04 -26.70
N LEU A 435 9.87 -12.68 -26.99
CA LEU A 435 9.53 -11.90 -28.19
C LEU A 435 10.14 -10.49 -28.14
N GLY A 436 10.11 -9.83 -26.98
CA GLY A 436 10.75 -8.54 -26.76
C GLY A 436 12.26 -8.60 -26.99
N LEU A 437 12.93 -9.61 -26.44
CA LEU A 437 14.37 -9.85 -26.67
C LEU A 437 14.72 -10.08 -28.13
N GLU A 438 13.94 -10.87 -28.86
CA GLU A 438 14.13 -11.09 -30.30
C GLU A 438 14.03 -9.78 -31.09
N SER A 439 12.95 -9.04 -30.87
CA SER A 439 12.74 -7.72 -31.46
C SER A 439 13.87 -6.74 -31.13
N ALA A 440 14.37 -6.79 -29.89
CA ALA A 440 15.49 -5.99 -29.45
C ALA A 440 16.79 -6.35 -30.21
N PHE A 441 17.12 -7.65 -30.34
CA PHE A 441 18.29 -8.08 -31.11
C PHE A 441 18.20 -7.65 -32.57
N VAL A 442 17.05 -7.86 -33.23
CA VAL A 442 16.83 -7.41 -34.62
C VAL A 442 17.07 -5.91 -34.73
N SER A 443 16.43 -5.11 -33.87
CA SER A 443 16.55 -3.66 -33.86
C SER A 443 17.99 -3.18 -33.65
N ILE A 444 18.68 -3.74 -32.66
CA ILE A 444 20.07 -3.41 -32.35
C ILE A 444 20.99 -3.76 -33.52
N ILE A 445 20.87 -4.96 -34.08
CA ILE A 445 21.69 -5.39 -35.23
C ILE A 445 21.52 -4.43 -36.39
N LEU A 446 20.28 -4.04 -36.72
CA LEU A 446 19.97 -3.12 -37.81
C LEU A 446 20.56 -1.71 -37.64
N THR A 447 20.99 -1.36 -36.42
CA THR A 447 21.65 -0.09 -36.10
C THR A 447 23.18 -0.14 -36.14
N LEU A 448 23.78 -1.33 -36.32
CA LEU A 448 25.23 -1.53 -36.43
C LEU A 448 25.75 -1.22 -37.85
N PRO A 449 27.08 -1.04 -38.04
CA PRO A 449 27.67 -0.98 -39.36
C PRO A 449 27.42 -2.25 -40.17
N SER A 450 27.35 -2.12 -41.51
CA SER A 450 26.98 -3.22 -42.42
C SER A 450 27.90 -4.45 -42.31
N ASP A 451 29.19 -4.25 -42.04
CA ASP A 451 30.15 -5.34 -41.92
C ASP A 451 29.95 -6.13 -40.62
N ASN A 452 29.68 -5.44 -39.51
CA ASN A 452 29.33 -6.07 -38.24
C ASN A 452 28.01 -6.84 -38.32
N GLN A 453 27.01 -6.29 -39.03
CA GLN A 453 25.76 -7.01 -39.29
C GLN A 453 26.03 -8.33 -40.04
N ALA A 454 26.89 -8.28 -41.07
CA ALA A 454 27.22 -9.45 -41.88
C ALA A 454 27.90 -10.56 -41.04
N GLU A 455 28.83 -10.18 -40.16
CA GLU A 455 29.52 -11.12 -39.27
C GLU A 455 28.54 -11.83 -38.33
N ILE A 456 27.69 -11.06 -37.64
CA ILE A 456 26.67 -11.60 -36.71
C ILE A 456 25.69 -12.53 -37.44
N LEU A 457 25.16 -12.10 -38.58
CA LEU A 457 24.18 -12.89 -39.35
C LEU A 457 24.82 -14.17 -39.93
N ALA A 458 26.08 -14.10 -40.35
CA ALA A 458 26.80 -15.27 -40.84
C ALA A 458 27.11 -16.28 -39.73
N GLU A 459 27.36 -15.82 -38.50
CA GLU A 459 27.50 -16.68 -37.32
C GLU A 459 26.16 -17.29 -36.92
N TRP A 460 25.08 -16.48 -36.88
CA TRP A 460 23.73 -16.94 -36.58
C TRP A 460 23.26 -18.06 -37.53
N LEU A 461 23.47 -17.91 -38.85
CA LEU A 461 23.12 -18.94 -39.83
C LEU A 461 23.88 -20.26 -39.65
N LYS A 462 25.05 -20.23 -38.99
CA LYS A 462 25.85 -21.44 -38.69
C LYS A 462 25.47 -22.06 -37.34
N SER A 463 24.74 -21.34 -36.49
CA SER A 463 24.37 -21.81 -35.15
C SER A 463 23.36 -22.95 -35.24
N GLU A 464 23.57 -23.99 -34.43
CA GLU A 464 22.61 -25.09 -34.25
C GLU A 464 21.26 -24.60 -33.66
N HIS A 465 21.27 -23.39 -33.06
CA HIS A 465 20.13 -22.75 -32.41
C HIS A 465 19.52 -21.63 -33.26
N ALA A 466 19.71 -21.63 -34.59
CA ALA A 466 19.23 -20.57 -35.49
C ALA A 466 17.68 -20.36 -35.49
N ARG A 467 16.93 -21.15 -34.72
CA ARG A 467 15.49 -20.97 -34.49
C ARG A 467 15.15 -19.80 -33.57
N TYR A 468 16.06 -19.42 -32.66
CA TYR A 468 15.86 -18.27 -31.78
C TYR A 468 17.18 -17.60 -31.39
N PRO A 469 17.25 -16.27 -31.31
CA PRO A 469 16.32 -15.30 -31.90
C PRO A 469 16.14 -15.50 -33.40
N ASP A 470 14.93 -15.32 -33.91
CA ASP A 470 14.69 -15.25 -35.34
C ASP A 470 15.24 -13.91 -35.87
N LEU A 471 16.38 -13.96 -36.56
CA LEU A 471 17.03 -12.80 -37.16
C LEU A 471 16.70 -12.64 -38.64
N THR A 472 15.66 -13.32 -39.15
CA THR A 472 15.28 -13.29 -40.56
C THR A 472 14.98 -11.87 -41.05
N GLU A 473 14.25 -11.06 -40.27
CA GLU A 473 13.99 -9.66 -40.62
C GLU A 473 15.29 -8.84 -40.77
N ALA A 474 16.24 -9.04 -39.84
CA ALA A 474 17.53 -8.38 -39.90
C ALA A 474 18.33 -8.80 -41.14
N LEU A 475 18.30 -10.10 -41.49
CA LEU A 475 18.94 -10.65 -42.68
C LEU A 475 18.34 -10.08 -43.98
N GLU A 476 17.01 -10.07 -44.09
CA GLU A 476 16.30 -9.54 -45.26
C GLU A 476 16.62 -8.05 -45.46
N THR A 477 16.57 -7.28 -44.37
CA THR A 477 16.87 -5.86 -44.38
C THR A 477 18.33 -5.61 -44.74
N TRP A 478 19.27 -6.39 -44.20
CA TRP A 478 20.70 -6.30 -44.56
C TRP A 478 20.93 -6.60 -46.04
N CYS A 479 20.31 -7.67 -46.57
CA CYS A 479 20.39 -8.03 -48.00
C CYS A 479 19.86 -6.91 -48.90
N TYR A 480 18.69 -6.36 -48.55
CA TYR A 480 18.08 -5.24 -49.28
C TYR A 480 18.98 -4.00 -49.25
N ARG A 481 19.43 -3.58 -48.06
CA ARG A 481 20.31 -2.41 -47.87
C ARG A 481 21.62 -2.57 -48.63
N SER A 482 22.24 -3.75 -48.59
CA SER A 482 23.48 -4.06 -49.31
C SER A 482 23.32 -3.96 -50.83
N LYS A 483 22.22 -4.50 -51.37
CA LYS A 483 21.91 -4.42 -52.82
C LYS A 483 21.65 -2.98 -53.26
N VAL A 484 20.88 -2.22 -52.48
CA VAL A 484 20.56 -0.81 -52.77
C VAL A 484 21.80 0.07 -52.65
N ALA A 485 22.63 -0.12 -51.62
CA ALA A 485 23.87 0.61 -51.43
C ALA A 485 24.82 0.43 -52.62
N LYS A 486 24.98 -0.81 -53.11
CA LYS A 486 25.77 -1.09 -54.32
C LYS A 486 25.26 -0.30 -55.54
N LYS A 487 23.95 -0.27 -55.76
CA LYS A 487 23.32 0.51 -56.85
C LYS A 487 23.53 2.02 -56.69
N ARG A 488 23.41 2.55 -55.48
CA ARG A 488 23.61 3.99 -55.20
C ARG A 488 25.06 4.40 -55.40
N LEU A 489 26.01 3.61 -54.89
CA LEU A 489 27.43 3.87 -55.04
C LEU A 489 27.89 3.74 -56.50
N SER A 490 27.35 2.78 -57.27
CA SER A 490 27.65 2.69 -58.71
C SER A 490 27.15 3.92 -59.49
N LEU A 491 26.01 4.51 -59.10
CA LEU A 491 25.50 5.74 -59.70
C LEU A 491 26.37 6.96 -59.36
N PHE A 492 26.82 7.08 -58.11
CA PHE A 492 27.77 8.13 -57.72
C PHE A 492 29.13 7.99 -58.41
N GLY A 493 29.64 6.77 -58.57
CA GLY A 493 30.88 6.50 -59.32
C GLY A 493 30.77 6.85 -60.81
N ALA A 494 29.60 6.62 -61.42
CA ALA A 494 29.35 7.00 -62.81
C ALA A 494 29.25 8.52 -63.01
N ILE A 495 28.75 9.27 -62.02
CA ILE A 495 28.67 10.75 -62.07
C ILE A 495 30.05 11.38 -61.83
N GLY A 496 30.91 10.77 -61.02
CA GLY A 496 32.29 11.23 -60.77
C GLY A 496 33.22 11.09 -61.97
N ASN A 497 33.05 10.03 -62.78
CA ASN A 497 33.84 9.81 -63.99
C ASN A 497 33.30 10.55 -65.24
N GLY A 498 32.18 11.25 -65.13
CA GLY A 498 31.56 12.02 -66.23
C GLY A 498 32.04 13.47 -66.37
N LYS A 499 33.03 13.92 -65.60
CA LYS A 499 33.57 15.31 -65.65
C LYS A 499 35.00 15.44 -66.18
N SER A 500 35.57 14.38 -66.76
CA SER A 500 36.83 14.46 -67.51
C SER A 500 36.59 14.05 -68.96
N SER A 501 36.08 14.98 -69.77
CA SER A 501 36.08 14.91 -71.23
C SER A 501 36.14 16.32 -71.78
#